data_AF-A0AAD5NP23-F1
#
_entry.id   AF-A0AAD5NP23-F1
#
_cell.length_a   1.000
_cell.length_b   1.000
_cell.length_c   1.000
_cell.angle_alpha   90.00
_cell.angle_beta   90.00
_cell.angle_gamma   90.00
#
_symmetry.space_group_name_H-M   'P 1'
#
loop_
_entity.id
_entity.type
_entity.pdbx_description
1 polymer ?
#
loop_
_entity_poly.entity_id
_entity_poly.type
_entity_poly.pdbx_seq_one_letter_code
_entity_poly.pdbx_strand_id
1 'polypeptide(L)'
;MGRSREIIDKAENLVERSMKGNDPSHDPPHVWRVRDLALSLARDQGLSSNPDSMLVIELAALLHDIGDYKYLKDPSEENIVENFLEEVGLEEHKKMRILSIIKRMGFKDELAGLATGENSLEFGIVQDADRLDAIGAIGIARCFAFGGSRNIVLHNPAILPRSDLSKDQYMKKEDQTVVNHFHEKLLKLKDFMKTEAGRKRAEKRHKFMEEFLKEFYQEWHGTGELEY
;
A
#
# COMPACT_ATOMS: atom_id res chain seq x y z
N MET A 1 9.86 -24.89 17.32
CA MET A 1 9.31 -23.84 16.42
C MET A 1 8.16 -23.19 17.17
N GLY A 2 8.26 -21.88 17.45
CA GLY A 2 7.45 -21.22 18.47
C GLY A 2 6.06 -20.79 18.02
N ARG A 3 5.17 -20.53 18.99
CA ARG A 3 3.77 -20.08 18.81
C ARG A 3 3.62 -18.94 17.79
N SER A 4 4.56 -18.00 17.75
CA SER A 4 4.52 -16.88 16.78
C SER A 4 4.56 -17.35 15.32
N ARG A 5 5.37 -18.37 15.00
CA ARG A 5 5.47 -18.88 13.62
C ARG A 5 4.15 -19.50 13.16
N GLU A 6 3.49 -20.25 14.03
CA GLU A 6 2.19 -20.86 13.73
C GLU A 6 1.12 -19.80 13.44
N ILE A 7 1.13 -18.68 14.17
CA ILE A 7 0.20 -17.57 13.92
C ILE A 7 0.47 -16.93 12.55
N ILE A 8 1.75 -16.73 12.19
CA ILE A 8 2.12 -16.21 10.87
C ILE A 8 1.67 -17.16 9.76
N ASP A 9 1.92 -18.46 9.88
CA ASP A 9 1.49 -19.45 8.88
C ASP A 9 -0.05 -19.44 8.70
N LYS A 10 -0.81 -19.27 9.78
CA LYS A 10 -2.28 -19.11 9.72
C LYS A 10 -2.69 -17.80 9.03
N ALA A 11 -1.98 -16.71 9.27
CA ALA A 11 -2.22 -15.42 8.61
C ALA A 11 -1.93 -15.49 7.11
N GLU A 12 -0.83 -16.15 6.71
CA GLU A 12 -0.51 -16.40 5.30
C GLU A 12 -1.64 -17.18 4.60
N ASN A 13 -2.14 -18.25 5.23
CA ASN A 13 -3.27 -19.02 4.71
C ASN A 13 -4.57 -18.21 4.62
N LEU A 14 -4.78 -17.22 5.51
CA LEU A 14 -5.92 -16.32 5.42
C LEU A 14 -5.78 -15.39 4.20
N VAL A 15 -4.60 -14.78 4.00
CA VAL A 15 -4.30 -13.94 2.84
C VAL A 15 -4.56 -14.68 1.53
N GLU A 16 -4.03 -15.90 1.38
CA GLU A 16 -4.23 -16.70 0.17
C GLU A 16 -5.71 -16.98 -0.13
N ARG A 17 -6.52 -17.23 0.91
CA ARG A 17 -7.96 -17.49 0.76
C ARG A 17 -8.72 -16.21 0.44
N SER A 18 -8.48 -15.14 1.18
CA SER A 18 -9.20 -13.86 1.07
C SER A 18 -8.91 -13.13 -0.24
N MET A 19 -7.68 -13.24 -0.76
CA MET A 19 -7.26 -12.50 -1.96
C MET A 19 -7.25 -13.39 -3.21
N LYS A 20 -7.86 -14.57 -3.14
CA LYS A 20 -7.95 -15.50 -4.26
C LYS A 20 -8.75 -14.89 -5.42
N GLY A 21 -8.11 -14.78 -6.57
CA GLY A 21 -8.72 -14.25 -7.79
C GLY A 21 -8.76 -12.72 -7.86
N ASN A 22 -8.10 -12.02 -6.93
CA ASN A 22 -7.83 -10.60 -7.08
C ASN A 22 -6.90 -10.36 -8.27
N ASP A 23 -6.98 -9.16 -8.85
CA ASP A 23 -6.06 -8.76 -9.91
C ASP A 23 -4.64 -8.49 -9.35
N PRO A 24 -3.60 -8.48 -10.20
CA PRO A 24 -2.20 -8.37 -9.77
C PRO A 24 -1.83 -7.10 -8.98
N SER A 25 -2.74 -6.12 -8.87
CA SER A 25 -2.52 -4.95 -8.04
C SER A 25 -2.80 -5.19 -6.56
N HIS A 26 -3.62 -6.18 -6.20
CA HIS A 26 -4.05 -6.48 -4.83
C HIS A 26 -4.17 -8.01 -4.61
N ASP A 27 -3.14 -8.74 -5.01
CA ASP A 27 -3.01 -10.19 -4.88
C ASP A 27 -2.09 -10.58 -3.70
N PRO A 28 -1.99 -11.86 -3.32
CA PRO A 28 -1.06 -12.28 -2.25
C PRO A 28 0.41 -11.83 -2.48
N PRO A 29 0.98 -11.88 -3.71
CA PRO A 29 2.28 -11.30 -4.00
C PRO A 29 2.49 -9.85 -3.53
N HIS A 30 1.49 -8.98 -3.64
CA HIS A 30 1.56 -7.64 -3.07
C HIS A 30 1.77 -7.68 -1.55
N VAL A 31 0.95 -8.44 -0.83
CA VAL A 31 1.04 -8.55 0.63
C VAL A 31 2.39 -9.12 1.08
N TRP A 32 2.94 -10.12 0.36
CA TRP A 32 4.25 -10.67 0.67
C TRP A 32 5.37 -9.62 0.55
N ARG A 33 5.35 -8.80 -0.52
CA ARG A 33 6.32 -7.72 -0.70
C ARG A 33 6.17 -6.64 0.38
N VAL A 34 4.95 -6.29 0.76
CA VAL A 34 4.69 -5.34 1.85
C VAL A 34 5.21 -5.88 3.18
N ARG A 35 4.94 -7.15 3.52
CA ARG A 35 5.51 -7.80 4.70
C ARG A 35 7.03 -7.75 4.70
N ASP A 36 7.66 -8.17 3.61
CA ASP A 36 9.12 -8.25 3.54
C ASP A 36 9.78 -6.86 3.61
N LEU A 37 9.13 -5.85 3.01
CA LEU A 37 9.52 -4.44 3.15
C LEU A 37 9.35 -3.95 4.59
N ALA A 38 8.22 -4.23 5.25
CA ALA A 38 7.94 -3.83 6.61
C ALA A 38 8.95 -4.43 7.60
N LEU A 39 9.24 -5.73 7.47
CA LEU A 39 10.26 -6.41 8.27
C LEU A 39 11.65 -5.82 8.02
N SER A 40 11.98 -5.48 6.77
CA SER A 40 13.25 -4.82 6.47
C SER A 40 13.35 -3.42 7.07
N LEU A 41 12.30 -2.61 6.97
CA LEU A 41 12.25 -1.28 7.58
C LEU A 41 12.33 -1.37 9.10
N ALA A 42 11.65 -2.33 9.72
CA ALA A 42 11.71 -2.56 11.17
C ALA A 42 13.13 -2.81 11.65
N ARG A 43 13.91 -3.62 10.91
CA ARG A 43 15.33 -3.86 11.20
C ARG A 43 16.16 -2.59 11.08
N ASP A 44 15.97 -1.79 10.03
CA ASP A 44 16.67 -0.52 9.84
C ASP A 44 16.35 0.49 10.96
N GLN A 45 15.14 0.41 11.53
CA GLN A 45 14.69 1.23 12.66
C GLN A 45 15.07 0.64 14.04
N GLY A 46 15.88 -0.42 14.09
CA GLY A 46 16.40 -0.99 15.33
C GLY A 46 15.44 -1.91 16.11
N LEU A 47 14.34 -2.35 15.51
CA LEU A 47 13.34 -3.20 16.19
C LEU A 47 13.69 -4.69 16.21
N SER A 48 14.83 -5.11 15.66
CA SER A 48 15.24 -6.53 15.61
C SER A 48 15.25 -7.22 16.98
N SER A 49 15.52 -6.47 18.06
CA SER A 49 15.56 -6.99 19.42
C SER A 49 14.20 -6.92 20.15
N ASN A 50 13.14 -6.46 19.48
CA ASN A 50 11.79 -6.33 20.04
C ASN A 50 10.84 -7.33 19.33
N PRO A 51 10.70 -8.56 19.84
CA PRO A 51 9.90 -9.60 19.18
C PRO A 51 8.41 -9.25 19.12
N ASP A 52 7.89 -8.49 20.08
CA ASP A 52 6.48 -8.09 20.10
C ASP A 52 6.18 -7.07 18.99
N SER A 53 7.02 -6.04 18.83
CA SER A 53 6.88 -5.08 17.73
C SER A 53 7.07 -5.76 16.37
N MET A 54 8.03 -6.68 16.24
CA MET A 54 8.24 -7.44 15.00
C MET A 54 7.00 -8.26 14.62
N LEU A 55 6.38 -8.95 15.58
CA LEU A 55 5.15 -9.72 15.34
C LEU A 55 3.97 -8.82 14.97
N VAL A 56 3.80 -7.67 15.65
CA VAL A 56 2.75 -6.69 15.32
C VAL A 56 2.93 -6.14 13.90
N ILE A 57 4.16 -5.80 13.52
CA ILE A 57 4.48 -5.28 12.17
C ILE A 57 4.19 -6.35 11.11
N GLU A 58 4.63 -7.58 11.34
CA GLU A 58 4.45 -8.68 10.39
C GLU A 58 2.97 -9.00 10.18
N LEU A 59 2.20 -9.14 11.27
CA LEU A 59 0.76 -9.42 11.19
C LEU A 59 -0.03 -8.24 10.60
N ALA A 60 0.29 -7.01 10.98
CA ALA A 60 -0.38 -5.85 10.40
C ALA A 60 -0.09 -5.74 8.89
N ALA A 61 1.15 -5.98 8.46
CA ALA A 61 1.51 -6.00 7.04
C ALA A 61 0.84 -7.15 6.28
N LEU A 62 0.65 -8.32 6.89
CA LEU A 62 -0.05 -9.43 6.26
C LEU A 62 -1.55 -9.17 6.10
N LEU A 63 -2.17 -8.51 7.07
CA LEU A 63 -3.63 -8.42 7.16
C LEU A 63 -4.21 -7.10 6.64
N HIS A 64 -3.38 -6.13 6.27
CA HIS A 64 -3.83 -4.75 5.99
C HIS A 64 -4.85 -4.58 4.86
N ASP A 65 -4.73 -5.39 3.81
CA ASP A 65 -5.54 -5.29 2.60
C ASP A 65 -6.74 -6.25 2.62
N ILE A 66 -6.87 -7.06 3.69
CA ILE A 66 -8.03 -7.92 3.89
C ILE A 66 -9.22 -7.03 4.29
N GLY A 67 -10.28 -7.08 3.49
CA GLY A 67 -11.46 -6.24 3.70
C GLY A 67 -11.34 -4.83 3.10
N ASP A 68 -10.38 -4.58 2.20
CA ASP A 68 -10.35 -3.31 1.43
C ASP A 68 -11.66 -3.16 0.63
N TYR A 69 -12.33 -2.03 0.82
CA TYR A 69 -13.58 -1.65 0.15
C TYR A 69 -13.57 -1.76 -1.37
N LYS A 70 -12.40 -1.76 -2.03
CA LYS A 70 -12.27 -1.98 -3.49
C LYS A 70 -12.56 -3.43 -3.91
N TYR A 71 -12.45 -4.37 -2.97
CA TYR A 71 -12.56 -5.81 -3.18
C TYR A 71 -13.58 -6.48 -2.26
N LEU A 72 -14.18 -5.75 -1.32
CA LEU A 72 -15.30 -6.23 -0.50
C LEU A 72 -16.41 -6.79 -1.38
N LYS A 73 -16.73 -8.07 -1.16
CA LYS A 73 -17.87 -8.74 -1.80
C LYS A 73 -19.08 -8.78 -0.88
N ASP A 74 -18.85 -8.77 0.43
CA ASP A 74 -19.88 -8.86 1.46
C ASP A 74 -19.53 -7.96 2.66
N PRO A 75 -20.48 -7.20 3.25
CA PRO A 75 -20.26 -6.40 4.45
C PRO A 75 -19.74 -7.18 5.67
N SER A 76 -20.02 -8.49 5.75
CA SER A 76 -19.48 -9.37 6.80
C SER A 76 -17.96 -9.56 6.73
N GLU A 77 -17.33 -9.21 5.60
CA GLU A 77 -15.87 -9.28 5.44
C GLU A 77 -15.12 -8.20 6.24
N GLU A 78 -15.81 -7.17 6.73
CA GLU A 78 -15.20 -6.08 7.55
C GLU A 78 -14.57 -6.59 8.85
N ASN A 79 -15.10 -7.66 9.44
CA ASN A 79 -14.64 -8.19 10.73
C ASN A 79 -13.71 -9.42 10.61
N ILE A 80 -13.29 -9.80 9.40
CA ILE A 80 -12.46 -11.01 9.18
C ILE A 80 -11.16 -10.94 9.98
N VAL A 81 -10.49 -9.78 9.94
CA VAL A 81 -9.19 -9.59 10.61
C VAL A 81 -9.35 -9.67 12.13
N GLU A 82 -10.40 -9.04 12.68
CA GLU A 82 -10.66 -9.07 14.12
C GLU A 82 -10.95 -10.50 14.61
N ASN A 83 -11.87 -11.21 13.93
CA ASN A 83 -12.21 -12.59 14.24
C ASN A 83 -10.98 -13.51 14.16
N PHE A 84 -10.13 -13.33 13.15
CA PHE A 84 -8.89 -14.09 13.00
C PHE A 84 -7.95 -13.88 14.19
N LEU A 85 -7.74 -12.63 14.62
CA LEU A 85 -6.84 -12.31 15.73
C LEU A 85 -7.35 -12.88 17.08
N GLU A 86 -8.66 -12.98 17.25
CA GLU A 86 -9.29 -13.65 18.39
C GLU A 86 -9.10 -15.17 18.33
N GLU A 87 -9.33 -15.78 17.16
CA GLU A 87 -9.20 -17.23 16.95
C GLU A 87 -7.77 -17.73 17.23
N VAL A 88 -6.75 -16.98 16.81
CA VAL A 88 -5.35 -17.33 17.10
C VAL A 88 -4.93 -17.05 18.54
N GLY A 89 -5.82 -16.48 19.36
CA GLY A 89 -5.62 -16.21 20.79
C GLY A 89 -4.48 -15.23 21.03
N LEU A 90 -4.38 -14.16 20.24
CA LEU A 90 -3.36 -13.13 20.43
C LEU A 90 -3.69 -12.27 21.66
N GLU A 91 -2.66 -11.79 22.36
CA GLU A 91 -2.85 -10.92 23.52
C GLU A 91 -3.59 -9.63 23.11
N GLU A 92 -4.56 -9.20 23.92
CA GLU A 92 -5.47 -8.09 23.58
C GLU A 92 -4.73 -6.80 23.18
N HIS A 93 -3.63 -6.48 23.88
CA HIS A 93 -2.84 -5.30 23.56
C HIS A 93 -2.18 -5.37 22.17
N LYS A 94 -1.78 -6.56 21.69
CA LYS A 94 -1.21 -6.76 20.34
C LYS A 94 -2.31 -6.70 19.29
N LYS A 95 -3.44 -7.36 19.53
CA LYS A 95 -4.65 -7.29 18.68
C LYS A 95 -5.06 -5.83 18.45
N MET A 96 -5.22 -5.06 19.52
CA MET A 96 -5.62 -3.64 19.44
C MET A 96 -4.61 -2.80 18.66
N ARG A 97 -3.31 -3.06 18.80
CA ARG A 97 -2.27 -2.37 18.01
C ARG A 97 -2.37 -2.70 16.53
N ILE A 98 -2.53 -3.98 16.17
CA ILE A 98 -2.67 -4.42 14.77
C ILE A 98 -3.90 -3.78 14.12
N LEU A 99 -5.07 -3.88 14.75
CA LEU A 99 -6.31 -3.30 14.23
C LEU A 99 -6.22 -1.77 14.08
N SER A 100 -5.59 -1.09 15.04
CA SER A 100 -5.35 0.36 14.98
C SER A 100 -4.44 0.75 13.80
N ILE A 101 -3.41 -0.05 13.50
CA ILE A 101 -2.54 0.18 12.34
C ILE A 101 -3.36 0.05 11.05
N ILE A 102 -4.04 -1.08 10.86
CA ILE A 102 -4.77 -1.40 9.63
C ILE A 102 -5.83 -0.34 9.32
N LYS A 103 -6.61 0.07 10.33
CA LYS A 103 -7.67 1.08 10.18
C LYS A 103 -7.17 2.44 9.69
N ARG A 104 -5.88 2.74 9.84
CA ARG A 104 -5.29 4.05 9.54
C ARG A 104 -4.39 4.05 8.30
N MET A 105 -4.31 2.95 7.56
CA MET A 105 -3.38 2.81 6.44
C MET A 105 -3.77 3.62 5.19
N GLY A 106 -5.06 3.88 4.99
CA GLY A 106 -5.58 4.49 3.77
C GLY A 106 -5.08 5.92 3.48
N PHE A 107 -4.64 6.16 2.24
CA PHE A 107 -4.24 7.50 1.76
C PHE A 107 -5.35 8.56 1.90
N LYS A 108 -6.61 8.16 1.71
CA LYS A 108 -7.79 9.02 1.87
C LYS A 108 -7.93 9.58 3.29
N ASP A 109 -7.48 8.83 4.30
CA ASP A 109 -7.60 9.22 5.70
C ASP A 109 -6.44 10.14 6.11
N GLU A 110 -5.29 10.05 5.43
CA GLU A 110 -4.21 11.03 5.54
C GLU A 110 -4.60 12.38 4.95
N LEU A 111 -5.26 12.41 3.79
CA LEU A 111 -5.79 13.65 3.19
C LEU A 111 -6.83 14.34 4.09
N ALA A 112 -7.60 13.57 4.86
CA ALA A 112 -8.59 14.09 5.79
C ALA A 112 -7.99 14.63 7.11
N GLY A 113 -6.66 14.62 7.27
CA GLY A 113 -6.00 15.05 8.50
C GLY A 113 -6.22 14.10 9.68
N LEU A 114 -6.80 12.92 9.48
CA LEU A 114 -7.02 11.91 10.54
C LEU A 114 -5.72 11.18 10.94
N ALA A 115 -4.63 11.41 10.21
CA ALA A 115 -3.30 10.89 10.50
C ALA A 115 -2.48 11.76 11.47
N THR A 116 -3.05 12.83 12.04
CA THR A 116 -2.37 13.89 12.81
C THR A 116 -2.09 13.57 14.29
N GLY A 117 -2.36 12.34 14.76
CA GLY A 117 -1.95 11.87 16.09
C GLY A 117 -0.50 11.37 16.13
N GLU A 118 0.09 11.26 17.33
CA GLU A 118 1.35 10.54 17.52
C GLU A 118 1.23 9.13 16.96
N ASN A 119 1.97 8.88 15.88
CA ASN A 119 1.96 7.59 15.21
C ASN A 119 2.98 6.68 15.87
N SER A 120 2.58 5.46 16.21
CA SER A 120 3.54 4.48 16.69
C SER A 120 4.56 4.16 15.59
N LEU A 121 5.77 3.76 15.98
CA LEU A 121 6.81 3.39 15.03
C LEU A 121 6.36 2.22 14.14
N GLU A 122 5.62 1.25 14.69
CA GLU A 122 5.05 0.14 13.93
C GLU A 122 4.09 0.62 12.84
N PHE A 123 3.21 1.58 13.14
CA PHE A 123 2.32 2.16 12.14
C PHE A 123 3.12 2.80 11.00
N GLY A 124 4.13 3.62 11.34
CA GLY A 124 4.97 4.27 10.34
C GLY A 124 5.68 3.28 9.44
N ILE A 125 6.17 2.17 10.00
CA ILE A 125 6.85 1.10 9.25
C ILE A 125 5.90 0.40 8.28
N VAL A 126 4.72 -0.03 8.75
CA VAL A 126 3.77 -0.78 7.91
C VAL A 126 3.21 0.11 6.81
N GLN A 127 2.87 1.37 7.13
CA GLN A 127 2.39 2.33 6.13
C GLN A 127 3.47 2.69 5.10
N ASP A 128 4.73 2.88 5.51
CA ASP A 128 5.82 3.11 4.57
C ASP A 128 6.04 1.90 3.66
N ALA A 129 5.93 0.68 4.19
CA ALA A 129 6.09 -0.54 3.41
C ALA A 129 5.04 -0.68 2.30
N ASP A 130 3.77 -0.45 2.62
CA ASP A 130 2.68 -0.44 1.64
C ASP A 130 2.88 0.63 0.57
N ARG A 131 3.19 1.87 0.99
CA ARG A 131 3.44 2.99 0.09
C ARG A 131 4.64 2.78 -0.81
N LEU A 132 5.70 2.17 -0.29
CA LEU A 132 6.87 1.82 -1.09
C LEU A 132 6.47 0.84 -2.19
N ASP A 133 5.65 -0.18 -1.91
CA ASP A 133 5.18 -1.13 -2.93
C ASP A 133 4.25 -0.50 -3.97
N ALA A 134 3.63 0.65 -3.65
CA ALA A 134 2.83 1.43 -4.59
C ALA A 134 3.65 2.34 -5.53
N ILE A 135 4.97 2.47 -5.34
CA ILE A 135 5.85 3.34 -6.14
C ILE A 135 7.03 2.59 -6.77
N GLY A 136 7.71 3.23 -7.73
CA GLY A 136 8.80 2.64 -8.50
C GLY A 136 8.30 1.64 -9.54
N ALA A 137 9.18 0.73 -9.99
CA ALA A 137 8.86 -0.21 -11.07
C ALA A 137 7.63 -1.09 -10.78
N ILE A 138 7.52 -1.63 -9.56
CA ILE A 138 6.34 -2.41 -9.14
C ILE A 138 5.11 -1.51 -9.05
N GLY A 139 5.24 -0.30 -8.52
CA GLY A 139 4.16 0.69 -8.47
C GLY A 139 3.58 1.01 -9.85
N ILE A 140 4.45 1.20 -10.85
CA ILE A 140 4.05 1.37 -12.26
C ILE A 140 3.26 0.15 -12.73
N ALA A 141 3.82 -1.05 -12.60
CA ALA A 141 3.16 -2.27 -13.06
C ALA A 141 1.78 -2.47 -12.41
N ARG A 142 1.68 -2.28 -11.09
CA ARG A 142 0.42 -2.40 -10.34
C ARG A 142 -0.60 -1.33 -10.75
N CYS A 143 -0.15 -0.08 -10.95
CA CYS A 143 -1.04 1.02 -11.36
C CYS A 143 -1.69 0.74 -12.72
N PHE A 144 -0.90 0.29 -13.70
CA PHE A 144 -1.41 -0.06 -15.02
C PHE A 144 -2.27 -1.34 -14.99
N ALA A 145 -1.90 -2.35 -14.21
CA ALA A 145 -2.70 -3.56 -14.04
C ALA A 145 -4.08 -3.27 -13.45
N PHE A 146 -4.15 -2.44 -12.40
CA PHE A 146 -5.41 -1.99 -11.81
C PHE A 146 -6.23 -1.14 -12.80
N GLY A 147 -5.57 -0.22 -13.51
CA GLY A 147 -6.20 0.58 -14.56
C GLY A 147 -6.88 -0.29 -15.61
N GLY A 148 -6.17 -1.29 -16.12
CA GLY A 148 -6.68 -2.25 -17.09
C GLY A 148 -7.83 -3.10 -16.54
N SER A 149 -7.71 -3.65 -15.32
CA SER A 149 -8.76 -4.48 -14.71
C SER A 149 -10.07 -3.71 -14.45
N ARG A 150 -9.99 -2.38 -14.31
CA ARG A 150 -11.13 -1.48 -14.10
C ARG A 150 -11.56 -0.71 -15.36
N ASN A 151 -10.98 -1.00 -16.52
CA ASN A 151 -11.24 -0.30 -17.80
C ASN A 151 -11.07 1.23 -17.68
N ILE A 152 -10.08 1.69 -16.92
CA ILE A 152 -9.75 3.11 -16.77
C ILE A 152 -8.94 3.55 -17.99
N VAL A 153 -9.26 4.75 -18.50
CA VAL A 153 -8.52 5.35 -19.61
C VAL A 153 -7.04 5.49 -19.24
N LEU A 154 -6.16 5.01 -20.11
CA LEU A 154 -4.71 5.07 -19.90
C LEU A 154 -4.23 6.52 -19.68
N HIS A 155 -4.43 7.36 -20.67
CA HIS A 155 -4.08 8.78 -20.64
C HIS A 155 -5.02 9.58 -21.55
N ASN A 156 -5.38 10.79 -21.14
CA ASN A 156 -6.13 11.74 -21.95
C ASN A 156 -5.57 13.16 -21.68
N PRO A 157 -4.86 13.79 -22.64
CA PRO A 157 -4.29 15.12 -22.47
C PRO A 157 -5.30 16.23 -22.20
N ALA A 158 -6.57 16.04 -22.56
CA ALA A 158 -7.64 17.01 -22.26
C ALA A 158 -8.10 16.97 -20.79
N ILE A 159 -7.72 15.93 -20.04
CA ILE A 159 -8.08 15.74 -18.64
C ILE A 159 -6.83 15.99 -17.78
N LEU A 160 -6.77 17.14 -17.13
CA LEU A 160 -5.64 17.51 -16.28
C LEU A 160 -5.67 16.76 -14.94
N PRO A 161 -4.50 16.43 -14.34
CA PRO A 161 -4.45 15.90 -12.98
C PRO A 161 -5.06 16.87 -11.96
N ARG A 162 -5.78 16.32 -10.99
CA ARG A 162 -6.40 17.13 -9.92
C ARG A 162 -5.34 17.55 -8.88
N SER A 163 -5.27 18.85 -8.60
CA SER A 163 -4.28 19.44 -7.68
C SER A 163 -4.72 19.47 -6.22
N ASP A 164 -6.01 19.73 -5.95
CA ASP A 164 -6.55 19.95 -4.60
C ASP A 164 -7.52 18.83 -4.19
N LEU A 165 -6.97 17.63 -3.95
CA LEU A 165 -7.76 16.43 -3.66
C LEU A 165 -8.29 16.45 -2.23
N SER A 166 -9.49 16.99 -2.04
CA SER A 166 -10.30 16.59 -0.88
C SER A 166 -10.62 15.09 -0.96
N LYS A 167 -10.89 14.43 0.18
CA LYS A 167 -11.28 13.01 0.23
C LYS A 167 -12.43 12.70 -0.74
N ASP A 168 -13.41 13.59 -0.82
CA ASP A 168 -14.57 13.43 -1.71
C ASP A 168 -14.18 13.54 -3.18
N GLN A 169 -13.28 14.46 -3.54
CA GLN A 169 -12.80 14.57 -4.92
C GLN A 169 -11.96 13.36 -5.33
N TYR A 170 -11.08 12.88 -4.46
CA TYR A 170 -10.29 11.67 -4.72
C TYR A 170 -11.15 10.44 -4.99
N MET A 171 -12.31 10.35 -4.32
CA MET A 171 -13.24 9.23 -4.49
C MET A 171 -14.13 9.31 -5.73
N LYS A 172 -14.27 10.48 -6.38
CA LYS A 172 -15.02 10.61 -7.64
C LYS A 172 -14.30 9.90 -8.77
N LYS A 173 -15.00 8.98 -9.44
CA LYS A 173 -14.48 8.17 -10.56
C LYS A 173 -14.52 8.88 -11.92
N GLU A 174 -15.20 10.01 -11.99
CA GLU A 174 -15.27 10.84 -13.19
C GLU A 174 -13.88 11.42 -13.49
N ASP A 175 -13.51 11.45 -14.78
CA ASP A 175 -12.29 12.07 -15.29
C ASP A 175 -10.97 11.54 -14.68
N GLN A 176 -10.94 10.26 -14.28
CA GLN A 176 -9.70 9.60 -13.85
C GLN A 176 -8.99 8.91 -15.02
N THR A 177 -7.68 9.12 -15.12
CA THR A 177 -6.80 8.35 -16.01
C THR A 177 -5.72 7.66 -15.21
N VAL A 178 -5.17 6.55 -15.73
CA VAL A 178 -4.05 5.83 -15.10
C VAL A 178 -2.87 6.77 -14.90
N VAL A 179 -2.51 7.55 -15.92
CA VAL A 179 -1.41 8.51 -15.84
C VAL A 179 -1.68 9.65 -14.85
N ASN A 180 -2.93 10.16 -14.76
CA ASN A 180 -3.24 11.19 -13.76
C ASN A 180 -3.09 10.65 -12.34
N HIS A 181 -3.31 9.35 -12.09
CA HIS A 181 -3.09 8.76 -10.77
C HIS A 181 -1.64 8.91 -10.26
N PHE A 182 -0.66 8.94 -11.17
CA PHE A 182 0.72 9.20 -10.80
C PHE A 182 0.87 10.58 -10.14
N HIS A 183 0.36 11.61 -10.80
CA HIS A 183 0.42 13.01 -10.35
C HIS A 183 -0.47 13.28 -9.14
N GLU A 184 -1.64 12.65 -9.12
CA GLU A 184 -2.64 12.82 -8.07
C GLU A 184 -2.20 12.20 -6.74
N LYS A 185 -1.51 11.06 -6.80
CA LYS A 185 -1.12 10.28 -5.62
C LYS A 185 0.32 9.79 -5.65
N LEU A 186 0.72 8.96 -6.62
CA LEU A 186 1.93 8.14 -6.51
C LEU A 186 3.21 8.97 -6.31
N LEU A 187 3.35 10.06 -7.07
CA LEU A 187 4.48 10.98 -6.98
C LEU A 187 4.52 11.78 -5.66
N LYS A 188 3.40 11.86 -4.92
CA LYS A 188 3.34 12.53 -3.63
C LYS A 188 3.73 11.60 -2.48
N LEU A 189 3.65 10.29 -2.66
CA LEU A 189 3.83 9.31 -1.57
C LEU A 189 5.20 9.38 -0.90
N LYS A 190 6.25 9.81 -1.61
CA LYS A 190 7.59 9.97 -1.01
C LYS A 190 7.61 10.98 0.14
N ASP A 191 6.82 12.03 0.05
CA ASP A 191 6.77 13.12 1.04
C ASP A 191 5.94 12.73 2.27
N PHE A 192 5.12 11.69 2.14
CA PHE A 192 4.30 11.15 3.23
C PHE A 192 4.94 9.96 3.96
N MET A 193 6.17 9.57 3.62
CA MET A 193 6.90 8.53 4.34
C MET A 193 7.15 8.96 5.79
N LYS A 194 6.95 8.06 6.74
CA LYS A 194 7.01 8.31 8.19
C LYS A 194 8.41 8.06 8.75
N THR A 195 9.11 7.05 8.25
CA THR A 195 10.43 6.63 8.71
C THR A 195 11.55 7.20 7.83
N GLU A 196 12.75 7.34 8.40
CA GLU A 196 13.93 7.77 7.64
C GLU A 196 14.31 6.75 6.57
N ALA A 197 14.28 5.46 6.91
CA ALA A 197 14.52 4.38 5.96
C ALA A 197 13.49 4.37 4.81
N GLY A 198 12.21 4.62 5.12
CA GLY A 198 11.13 4.78 4.14
C GLY A 198 11.40 5.92 3.16
N ARG A 199 11.71 7.12 3.67
CA ARG A 199 12.08 8.29 2.85
C ARG A 199 13.26 7.98 1.91
N LYS A 200 14.34 7.42 2.45
CA LYS A 200 15.54 7.07 1.65
C LYS A 200 15.21 6.10 0.50
N ARG A 201 14.41 5.06 0.77
CA ARG A 201 14.01 4.09 -0.26
C ARG A 201 13.03 4.69 -1.27
N ALA A 202 12.18 5.61 -0.83
CA ALA A 202 11.19 6.26 -1.68
C ALA A 202 11.82 7.15 -2.74
N GLU A 203 12.90 7.88 -2.44
CA GLU A 203 13.56 8.79 -3.40
C GLU A 203 13.99 8.06 -4.68
N LYS A 204 14.63 6.89 -4.56
CA LYS A 204 15.03 6.10 -5.73
C LYS A 204 13.81 5.65 -6.55
N ARG A 205 12.74 5.21 -5.89
CA ARG A 205 11.51 4.73 -6.55
C ARG A 205 10.74 5.87 -7.21
N HIS A 206 10.71 7.04 -6.58
CA HIS A 206 10.13 8.28 -7.11
C HIS A 206 10.83 8.71 -8.39
N LYS A 207 12.16 8.82 -8.36
CA LYS A 207 12.95 9.21 -9.52
C LYS A 207 12.69 8.30 -10.74
N PHE A 208 12.61 6.98 -10.50
CA PHE A 208 12.29 6.02 -11.57
C PHE A 208 10.90 6.26 -12.19
N MET A 209 9.90 6.66 -11.39
CA MET A 209 8.58 6.99 -11.93
C MET A 209 8.58 8.29 -12.74
N GLU A 210 9.37 9.29 -12.33
CA GLU A 210 9.54 10.53 -13.11
C GLU A 210 10.21 10.25 -14.45
N GLU A 211 11.24 9.40 -14.46
CA GLU A 211 11.91 8.95 -15.69
C GLU A 211 10.94 8.18 -16.59
N PHE A 212 10.17 7.24 -16.03
CA PHE A 212 9.13 6.52 -16.76
C PHE A 212 8.08 7.46 -17.38
N LEU A 213 7.58 8.45 -16.63
CA LEU A 213 6.59 9.39 -17.15
C LEU A 213 7.16 10.28 -18.24
N LYS A 214 8.42 10.72 -18.10
CA LYS A 214 9.11 11.48 -19.14
C LYS A 214 9.15 10.71 -20.45
N GLU A 215 9.58 9.45 -20.39
CA GLU A 215 9.61 8.56 -21.56
C GLU A 215 8.21 8.33 -22.12
N PHE A 216 7.25 8.00 -21.25
CA PHE A 216 5.85 7.80 -21.63
C PHE A 216 5.28 9.00 -22.43
N TYR A 217 5.55 10.23 -22.00
CA TYR A 217 5.09 11.41 -22.72
C TYR A 217 5.81 11.62 -24.06
N GLN A 218 7.10 11.33 -24.14
CA GLN A 218 7.85 11.39 -25.40
C GLN A 218 7.32 10.37 -26.41
N GLU A 219 7.06 9.14 -25.97
CA GLU A 219 6.42 8.09 -26.77
C GLU A 219 5.00 8.50 -27.19
N TRP A 220 4.19 9.01 -26.27
CA TRP A 220 2.81 9.42 -26.52
C TRP A 220 2.70 10.53 -27.57
N HIS A 221 3.65 11.47 -27.57
CA HIS A 221 3.71 12.55 -28.55
C HIS A 221 4.51 12.20 -29.81
N GLY A 222 5.16 11.04 -29.87
CA GLY A 222 6.04 10.64 -30.97
C GLY A 222 7.30 11.51 -31.09
N THR A 223 7.78 12.09 -29.99
CA THR A 223 8.92 13.02 -29.96
C THR A 223 10.20 12.40 -29.37
N GLY A 224 10.21 11.09 -29.10
CA GLY A 224 11.37 10.38 -28.58
C GLY A 224 12.50 10.26 -29.61
N GLU A 225 13.75 10.27 -29.15
CA GLU A 225 14.92 10.03 -29.99
C GLU A 225 14.95 8.55 -30.41
N LEU A 226 15.05 8.28 -31.72
CA LEU A 226 15.34 6.95 -32.24
C LEU A 226 16.81 6.62 -31.94
N GLU A 227 17.10 6.10 -30.76
CA GLU A 227 18.40 5.45 -30.52
C GLU A 227 18.36 4.06 -31.18
N TYR A 228 19.05 3.94 -32.33
CA TYR A 228 19.38 2.66 -32.98
C TYR A 228 20.70 2.10 -32.48
#